data_AF-A0A535LG59-F1
#
_entry.id   AF-A0A535LG59-F1
#
_cell.length_a   1.000
_cell.length_b   1.000
_cell.length_c   1.000
_cell.angle_alpha   90.00
_cell.angle_beta   90.00
_cell.angle_gamma   90.00
#
_symmetry.space_group_name_H-M   'P 1'
#
loop_
_entity.id
_entity.type
_entity.pdbx_description
1 polymer ?
#
loop_
_entity_poly.entity_id
_entity_poly.type
_entity_poly.pdbx_seq_one_letter_code
_entity_poly.pdbx_strand_id
1 'polypeptide(L)'
;MKIAIPDDYQDAVRMLDCFQKLNEQQVVISREHISDPEVLAARLQGVEALVLIRERTPIIEALLARLPDLHLIVQTGKRAPHIDL
;
A
#
# COMPACT_ATOMS: atom_id res chain seq x y z
N MET A 1 -0.59 -13.35 -4.63
CA MET A 1 -0.34 -11.96 -5.03
C MET A 1 0.66 -11.30 -4.08
N LYS A 2 1.45 -10.36 -4.58
CA LYS A 2 2.33 -9.50 -3.79
C LYS A 2 1.56 -8.27 -3.31
N ILE A 3 1.37 -8.16 -1.99
CA ILE A 3 0.58 -7.11 -1.34
C ILE A 3 1.54 -6.16 -0.62
N ALA A 4 1.35 -4.86 -0.78
CA ALA A 4 2.04 -3.86 0.02
C ALA A 4 1.10 -3.13 0.99
N ILE A 5 1.58 -2.92 2.21
CA ILE A 5 0.91 -2.12 3.25
C ILE A 5 1.90 -1.01 3.68
N PRO A 6 1.85 0.17 3.03
CA PRO A 6 2.72 1.27 3.39
C PRO A 6 2.26 1.96 4.68
N ASP A 7 3.17 2.75 5.25
CA ASP A 7 2.87 3.69 6.34
C ASP A 7 2.37 3.05 7.65
N ASP A 8 2.77 1.81 7.96
CA ASP A 8 2.49 1.17 9.25
C ASP A 8 3.56 1.53 10.28
N TYR A 9 3.51 2.77 10.78
CA TYR A 9 4.54 3.38 11.64
C TYR A 9 5.00 2.53 12.83
N GLN A 10 4.10 1.70 13.37
CA GLN A 10 4.36 0.91 14.58
C GLN A 10 4.52 -0.59 14.29
N ASP A 11 4.54 -0.99 13.02
CA ASP A 11 4.52 -2.40 12.62
C ASP A 11 3.32 -3.16 13.26
N ALA A 12 2.19 -2.47 13.41
CA ALA A 12 1.03 -2.95 14.15
C ALA A 12 0.17 -3.91 13.32
N VAL A 13 0.15 -3.78 12.00
CA VAL A 13 -0.77 -4.54 11.13
C VAL A 13 -0.51 -6.03 11.22
N ARG A 14 0.76 -6.46 11.28
CA ARG A 14 1.11 -7.88 11.41
C ARG A 14 0.72 -8.50 12.76
N MET A 15 0.43 -7.68 13.76
CA MET A 15 0.00 -8.13 15.09
C MET A 15 -1.51 -8.28 15.20
N LEU A 16 -2.28 -7.87 14.19
CA LEU A 16 -3.74 -7.98 14.20
C LEU A 16 -4.19 -9.42 13.94
N ASP A 17 -5.22 -9.87 14.64
CA ASP A 17 -5.82 -11.20 14.43
C ASP A 17 -6.25 -11.43 12.98
N CYS A 18 -6.68 -10.38 12.27
CA CYS A 18 -7.12 -10.48 10.89
C CYS A 18 -5.97 -10.66 9.88
N PHE A 19 -4.72 -10.42 10.28
CA PHE A 19 -3.56 -10.56 9.40
C PHE A 19 -3.41 -12.00 8.88
N GLN A 20 -3.85 -12.99 9.67
CA GLN A 20 -3.87 -14.40 9.28
C GLN A 20 -4.66 -14.67 7.98
N LYS A 21 -5.59 -13.79 7.59
CA LYS A 21 -6.32 -13.88 6.32
C LYS A 21 -5.41 -13.71 5.09
N LEU A 22 -4.20 -13.18 5.27
CA LEU A 22 -3.22 -12.95 4.20
C LEU A 22 -2.09 -13.98 4.17
N ASN A 23 -2.16 -15.07 4.95
CA ASN A 23 -1.05 -16.04 5.08
C ASN A 23 -0.59 -16.70 3.77
N GLU A 24 -1.45 -16.78 2.76
CA GLU A 24 -1.12 -17.34 1.43
C GLU A 24 -0.56 -16.29 0.46
N GLN A 25 -0.42 -15.04 0.91
CA GLN A 25 0.00 -13.91 0.09
C GLN A 25 1.40 -13.45 0.51
N GLN A 26 2.16 -12.88 -0.43
CA GLN A 26 3.42 -12.24 -0.11
C GLN A 26 3.16 -10.82 0.35
N VAL A 27 3.13 -10.59 1.68
CA VAL A 27 2.85 -9.27 2.25
C VAL A 27 4.13 -8.53 2.60
N VAL A 28 4.28 -7.32 2.08
CA VAL A 28 5.36 -6.38 2.40
C VAL A 28 4.77 -5.21 3.17
N ILE A 29 5.27 -4.98 4.39
CA ILE A 29 4.85 -3.87 5.26
C ILE A 29 6.01 -2.90 5.40
N SER A 30 5.77 -1.59 5.18
CA SER A 30 6.76 -0.55 5.45
C SER A 30 6.31 0.37 6.58
N ARG A 31 7.23 0.65 7.50
CA ARG A 31 6.97 1.52 8.66
C ARG A 31 7.22 2.99 8.37
N GLU A 32 8.06 3.28 7.38
CA GLU A 32 8.45 4.65 7.05
C GLU A 32 7.48 5.26 6.04
N HIS A 33 7.22 6.56 6.20
CA HIS A 33 6.55 7.35 5.19
C HIS A 33 7.53 7.75 4.09
N ILE A 34 7.11 7.57 2.84
CA ILE A 34 7.86 8.00 1.65
C ILE A 34 6.95 8.93 0.86
N SER A 35 7.27 10.22 0.89
CA SER A 35 6.51 11.24 0.17
C SER A 35 6.88 11.35 -1.31
N ASP A 36 8.08 10.89 -1.68
CA ASP A 36 8.56 10.93 -3.06
C ASP A 36 7.95 9.77 -3.86
N PRO A 37 7.16 10.04 -4.91
CA PRO A 37 6.48 9.00 -5.69
C PRO A 37 7.47 8.09 -6.46
N GLU A 38 8.65 8.58 -6.83
CA GLU A 38 9.66 7.75 -7.51
C GLU A 38 10.29 6.76 -6.55
N VAL A 39 10.67 7.23 -5.36
CA VAL A 39 11.23 6.38 -4.31
C VAL A 39 10.19 5.36 -3.83
N LEU A 40 8.94 5.78 -3.69
CA LEU A 40 7.83 4.90 -3.33
C LEU A 40 7.58 3.84 -4.42
N ALA A 41 7.53 4.24 -5.69
CA ALA A 41 7.35 3.31 -6.80
C ALA A 41 8.47 2.26 -6.89
N ALA A 42 9.72 2.65 -6.60
CA ALA A 42 10.84 1.72 -6.56
C ALA A 42 10.67 0.64 -5.48
N ARG A 43 10.15 1.01 -4.29
CA ARG A 43 9.85 0.05 -3.21
C ARG A 43 8.64 -0.84 -3.53
N LEU A 44 7.70 -0.35 -4.34
CA LEU A 44 6.46 -1.03 -4.71
C LEU A 44 6.56 -1.83 -6.02
N GLN A 45 7.74 -2.00 -6.61
CA GLN A 45 7.89 -2.77 -7.85
C GLN A 45 7.36 -4.21 -7.73
N GLY A 46 6.59 -4.65 -8.73
CA GLY A 46 5.94 -5.96 -8.77
C GLY A 46 4.80 -6.14 -7.76
N VAL A 47 4.38 -5.09 -7.05
CA VAL A 47 3.21 -5.15 -6.17
C VAL A 47 1.94 -5.20 -7.02
N GLU A 48 1.11 -6.18 -6.72
CA GLU A 48 -0.17 -6.43 -7.39
C GLU A 48 -1.33 -5.73 -6.66
N ALA A 49 -1.24 -5.63 -5.33
CA ALA A 49 -2.25 -4.96 -4.51
C ALA A 49 -1.65 -4.03 -3.44
N LEU A 50 -2.25 -2.85 -3.28
CA LEU A 50 -1.93 -1.87 -2.23
C LEU A 50 -3.04 -1.81 -1.19
N VAL A 51 -2.73 -2.03 0.09
CA VAL A 51 -3.66 -1.82 1.21
C VAL A 51 -3.27 -0.53 1.92
N LEU A 52 -4.11 0.50 1.79
CA LEU A 52 -3.82 1.83 2.30
C LEU A 52 -4.35 2.00 3.73
N ILE A 53 -3.52 2.58 4.59
CA ILE A 53 -3.93 3.00 5.92
C ILE A 53 -4.45 4.44 5.83
N ARG A 54 -5.78 4.57 5.73
CA ARG A 54 -6.47 5.86 5.67
C ARG A 54 -5.86 6.76 4.58
N GLU A 55 -5.50 7.99 4.89
CA GLU A 55 -4.96 8.97 3.93
C GLU A 55 -3.43 9.14 3.97
N ARG A 56 -2.69 8.18 4.53
CA ARG A 56 -1.24 8.32 4.78
C ARG A 56 -0.39 8.36 3.51
N THR A 57 -0.80 7.69 2.44
CA THR A 57 -0.05 7.57 1.18
C THR A 57 -0.88 8.15 0.04
N PRO A 58 -0.51 9.30 -0.55
CA PRO A 58 -1.21 9.83 -1.72
C PRO A 58 -1.07 8.90 -2.93
N ILE A 59 -2.19 8.58 -3.58
CA ILE A 59 -2.23 7.82 -4.83
C ILE A 59 -2.54 8.78 -5.96
N ILE A 60 -1.50 9.16 -6.69
CA ILE A 60 -1.54 10.15 -7.77
C ILE A 60 -1.06 9.53 -9.09
N GLU A 61 -1.38 10.16 -10.21
CA GLU A 61 -0.98 9.72 -11.56
C GLU A 61 0.52 9.38 -11.65
N ALA A 62 1.39 10.22 -11.08
CA ALA A 62 2.83 10.00 -11.10
C ALA A 62 3.27 8.68 -10.44
N LEU A 63 2.59 8.25 -9.37
CA LEU A 63 2.86 6.96 -8.72
C LEU A 63 2.31 5.81 -9.59
N LEU A 64 1.05 5.91 -10.01
CA LEU A 64 0.35 4.88 -10.77
C LEU A 64 1.05 4.57 -12.10
N ALA A 65 1.54 5.59 -12.80
CA ALA A 65 2.27 5.43 -14.06
C ALA A 65 3.55 4.59 -13.93
N ARG A 66 4.08 4.40 -12.70
CA ARG A 66 5.30 3.63 -12.41
C ARG A 66 5.02 2.24 -11.83
N LEU A 67 3.76 1.85 -11.69
CA LEU A 67 3.33 0.58 -11.09
C LEU A 67 2.49 -0.25 -12.08
N PRO A 68 3.10 -0.81 -13.13
CA PRO A 68 2.38 -1.50 -14.20
C PRO A 68 1.69 -2.79 -13.74
N ASP A 69 2.19 -3.44 -12.68
CA ASP A 69 1.62 -4.67 -12.13
C ASP A 69 0.49 -4.42 -11.13
N LEU A 70 0.30 -3.16 -10.70
CA LEU A 70 -0.72 -2.81 -9.71
C LEU A 70 -2.10 -2.84 -10.36
N HIS A 71 -2.98 -3.71 -9.84
CA HIS A 71 -4.33 -3.88 -10.36
C HIS A 71 -5.42 -3.80 -9.27
N LEU A 72 -5.03 -3.66 -7.99
CA LEU A 72 -5.96 -3.51 -6.88
C LEU A 72 -5.46 -2.49 -5.83
N ILE A 73 -6.33 -1.55 -5.46
CA ILE A 73 -6.12 -0.65 -4.32
C ILE A 73 -7.25 -0.88 -3.32
N VAL A 74 -6.89 -1.21 -2.08
CA VAL A 74 -7.81 -1.46 -0.97
C VAL A 74 -7.72 -0.33 0.04
N GLN A 75 -8.76 0.49 0.09
CA GLN A 75 -8.86 1.57 1.06
C GLN A 75 -9.42 1.08 2.39
N THR A 76 -8.72 1.37 3.49
CA THR A 76 -9.31 1.20 4.83
C THR A 76 -10.24 2.37 5.16
N GLY A 77 -11.52 2.09 5.38
CA GLY A 77 -12.55 3.10 5.68
C GLY A 77 -13.21 3.72 4.44
N LYS A 78 -14.14 4.67 4.65
CA LYS A 78 -15.10 5.13 3.62
C LYS A 78 -14.65 6.30 2.74
N ARG A 79 -13.55 6.97 3.10
CA ARG A 79 -13.07 8.19 2.42
C ARG A 79 -11.69 7.95 1.82
N ALA A 80 -11.53 8.43 0.59
CA ALA A 80 -10.31 8.31 -0.22
C ALA A 80 -9.97 9.61 -1.00
N PRO A 81 -9.99 10.81 -0.37
CA PRO A 81 -9.67 12.06 -1.08
C PRO A 81 -8.21 12.17 -1.53
N HIS A 82 -7.36 11.26 -1.05
CA HIS A 82 -5.94 11.16 -1.41
C HIS A 82 -5.72 10.21 -2.60
N ILE A 83 -6.78 9.59 -3.12
CA ILE A 83 -6.76 8.75 -4.31
C ILE A 83 -7.39 9.55 -5.44
N ASP A 84 -6.66 9.74 -6.52
CA ASP A 84 -7.18 10.29 -7.77
C ASP A 84 -7.99 9.20 -8.50
N LEU A 85 -9.31 9.38 -8.60
CA LEU A 85 -10.29 8.40 -9.11
C LEU A 85 -10.88 8.81 -10.46
#